data_AF-A0A0E9Y050-F1
#
_entry.id   AF-A0A0E9Y050-F1
#
_cell.length_a   1.000
_cell.length_b   1.000
_cell.length_c   1.000
_cell.angle_alpha   90.00
_cell.angle_beta   90.00
_cell.angle_gamma   90.00
#
_symmetry.space_group_name_H-M   'P 1'
#
loop_
_entity.id
_entity.type
_entity.pdbx_description
1 polymer ?
#
loop_
_entity_poly.entity_id
_entity_poly.type
_entity_poly.pdbx_seq_one_letter_code
_entity_poly.pdbx_strand_id
1 'polypeptide(L)'
;MTAEDVVKQLEQEYEDVQFDVFEKTDKMAKSISRLQEIALRPDPLSTPGYIELLIEAEKQECKPGYKNRVAELQNVLEAAVIVNKVAKGEPLTDQEHKMGFFSRIKKWGLKLGLQIKK
;
A
#
# COMPACT_ATOMS: atom_id res chain seq x y z
N MET A 1 16.27 -48.71 12.12
CA MET A 1 15.51 -47.60 11.53
C MET A 1 14.67 -48.18 10.41
N THR A 2 13.38 -48.32 10.68
CA THR A 2 12.38 -48.84 9.75
C THR A 2 11.72 -47.71 8.97
N ALA A 3 10.96 -48.02 7.91
CA ALA A 3 10.22 -47.00 7.17
C ALA A 3 9.20 -46.26 8.06
N GLU A 4 8.59 -46.96 9.03
CA GLU A 4 7.66 -46.40 10.00
C GLU A 4 8.35 -45.41 10.95
N ASP A 5 9.57 -45.73 11.41
CA ASP A 5 10.35 -44.83 12.26
C ASP A 5 10.69 -43.51 11.54
N VAL A 6 11.00 -43.59 10.24
CA VAL A 6 11.32 -42.40 9.42
C VAL A 6 10.09 -41.52 9.22
N VAL A 7 8.92 -42.11 8.95
CA VAL A 7 7.66 -41.35 8.83
C VAL A 7 7.34 -40.61 10.13
N LYS A 8 7.46 -41.30 11.26
CA LYS A 8 7.19 -40.71 12.57
C LYS A 8 8.15 -39.56 12.91
N GLN A 9 9.43 -39.70 12.55
CA GLN A 9 10.40 -38.63 12.73
C GLN A 9 10.06 -37.41 11.87
N LEU A 10 9.68 -37.61 10.61
CA LEU A 10 9.27 -36.53 9.70
C LEU A 10 8.00 -35.81 10.17
N GLU A 11 7.03 -36.54 10.71
CA GLU A 11 5.82 -35.95 11.31
C GLU A 11 6.18 -35.02 12.48
N GLN A 12 7.09 -35.47 13.34
CA GLN A 12 7.52 -34.70 14.50
C GLN A 12 8.33 -33.45 14.08
N GLU A 13 9.25 -33.58 13.13
CA GLU A 13 9.98 -32.44 12.56
C GLU A 13 9.02 -31.43 11.89
N TYR A 14 7.96 -31.90 11.24
CA TYR A 14 6.95 -31.04 10.65
C TYR A 14 6.15 -30.27 11.71
N GLU A 15 5.74 -30.92 12.79
CA GLU A 15 5.06 -30.28 13.92
C GLU A 15 5.94 -29.21 14.59
N ASP A 16 7.23 -29.50 14.80
CA ASP A 16 8.17 -28.54 15.38
C ASP A 16 8.33 -27.29 14.49
N VAL A 17 8.46 -27.48 13.17
CA VAL A 17 8.53 -26.36 12.22
C VAL A 17 7.24 -25.55 12.19
N GLN A 18 6.08 -26.21 12.26
CA GLN A 18 4.79 -25.50 12.36
C GLN A 18 4.73 -24.64 13.62
N PHE A 19 5.14 -25.19 14.76
CA PHE A 19 5.19 -24.45 16.03
C PHE A 19 6.09 -23.21 15.93
N ASP A 20 7.28 -23.35 15.36
CA ASP A 20 8.21 -22.24 15.14
C ASP A 20 7.61 -21.15 14.24
N VAL A 21 6.90 -21.53 13.17
CA VAL A 21 6.24 -20.58 12.27
C VAL A 21 5.14 -19.82 13.02
N PHE A 22 4.33 -20.50 13.84
CA PHE A 22 3.31 -19.84 14.66
C PHE A 22 3.93 -18.88 15.67
N GLU A 23 4.98 -19.29 16.37
CA GLU A 23 5.66 -18.45 17.36
C GLU A 23 6.28 -17.20 16.72
N LYS A 24 6.93 -17.34 15.55
CA LYS A 24 7.48 -16.22 14.79
C LYS A 24 6.39 -15.30 14.26
N THR A 25 5.27 -15.86 13.81
CA THR A 25 4.12 -15.07 13.33
C THR A 25 3.52 -14.24 14.45
N ASP A 26 3.36 -14.81 15.65
CA ASP A 26 2.90 -14.09 16.84
C ASP A 26 3.88 -12.98 17.25
N LYS A 27 5.19 -13.24 17.25
CA LYS A 27 6.22 -12.22 17.50
C LYS A 27 6.18 -11.09 16.46
N MET A 28 6.01 -11.43 15.19
CA MET A 28 5.89 -10.45 14.11
C MET A 28 4.64 -9.59 14.29
N ALA A 29 3.49 -10.20 14.59
CA ALA A 29 2.25 -9.48 14.84
C ALA A 29 2.39 -8.50 16.01
N LYS A 30 2.95 -8.95 17.14
CA LYS A 30 3.25 -8.09 18.31
C LYS A 30 4.20 -6.95 17.97
N SER A 31 5.23 -7.23 17.16
CA SER A 31 6.19 -6.21 16.71
C SER A 31 5.49 -5.17 15.83
N ILE A 32 4.63 -5.58 14.90
CA ILE A 32 3.85 -4.68 14.05
C ILE A 32 2.91 -3.83 14.89
N SER A 33 2.14 -4.43 15.82
CA SER A 33 1.26 -3.69 16.72
C SER A 33 2.03 -2.67 17.54
N ARG A 34 3.18 -3.06 18.09
CA ARG A 34 4.03 -2.14 18.86
C ARG A 34 4.57 -1.01 18.00
N LEU A 35 5.02 -1.30 16.78
CA LEU A 35 5.47 -0.30 15.81
C LEU A 35 4.33 0.67 15.47
N GLN A 36 3.10 0.17 15.29
CA GLN A 36 1.93 1.01 15.05
C GLN A 36 1.57 1.88 16.25
N GLU A 37 1.67 1.37 17.48
CA GLU A 37 1.42 2.14 18.71
C GLU A 37 2.41 3.30 18.90
N ILE A 38 3.70 3.07 18.63
CA ILE A 38 4.74 4.09 18.81
C ILE A 38 4.92 4.99 17.59
N ALA A 39 4.34 4.62 16.45
CA ALA A 39 4.49 5.40 15.26
C ALA A 39 3.84 6.77 15.50
N LEU A 40 4.64 7.82 15.32
CA LEU A 40 4.15 9.21 15.33
C LEU A 40 3.09 9.44 14.23
N ARG A 41 3.01 8.53 13.25
CA ARG A 41 2.01 8.49 12.17
C ARG A 41 1.53 7.03 11.97
N PRO A 42 0.23 6.72 12.08
CA PRO A 42 -0.26 5.36 11.86
C PRO A 42 -0.05 4.92 10.40
N ASP A 43 0.19 3.62 10.22
CA ASP A 43 0.37 2.86 8.97
C ASP A 43 0.60 3.69 7.68
N PRO A 44 1.85 3.81 7.19
CA PRO A 44 2.15 4.56 5.98
C PRO A 44 1.55 3.91 4.72
N LEU A 45 1.17 2.64 4.71
CA LEU A 45 0.74 1.97 3.48
C LEU A 45 -0.71 2.31 3.07
N SER A 46 -1.51 2.92 3.95
CA SER A 46 -2.95 3.16 3.73
C SER A 46 -3.36 4.63 3.55
N THR A 47 -2.42 5.59 3.52
CA THR A 47 -2.77 7.02 3.67
C THR A 47 -2.02 7.94 2.68
N PRO A 48 -2.65 9.02 2.19
CA PRO A 48 -2.01 10.20 1.58
C PRO A 48 -0.62 10.56 2.14
N GLY A 49 -0.43 10.44 3.45
CA GLY A 49 0.82 10.79 4.13
C GLY A 49 2.07 10.02 3.68
N TYR A 50 1.95 8.83 3.09
CA TYR A 50 3.10 8.14 2.51
C TYR A 50 3.48 8.66 1.14
N ILE A 51 2.50 9.07 0.35
CA ILE A 51 2.77 9.71 -0.94
C ILE A 51 3.45 11.06 -0.69
N GLU A 52 3.09 11.79 0.38
CA GLU A 52 3.82 12.98 0.83
C GLU A 52 5.28 12.67 1.17
N LEU A 53 5.54 11.57 1.91
CA LEU A 53 6.90 11.13 2.24
C LEU A 53 7.72 10.77 0.99
N LEU A 54 7.10 10.09 0.00
CA LEU A 54 7.74 9.80 -1.28
C LEU A 54 8.08 11.07 -2.07
N ILE A 55 7.19 12.07 -2.04
CA ILE A 55 7.45 13.37 -2.66
C ILE A 55 8.65 14.07 -2.00
N GLU A 56 8.72 14.05 -0.66
CA GLU A 56 9.85 14.63 0.08
C GLU A 56 11.17 13.90 -0.23
N ALA A 57 11.15 12.57 -0.23
CA ALA A 57 12.32 11.76 -0.57
C ALA A 57 12.80 12.06 -2.00
N GLU A 58 11.90 12.11 -2.98
CA GLU A 58 12.21 12.40 -4.38
C GLU A 58 12.79 13.82 -4.55
N LYS A 59 12.28 14.80 -3.80
CA LYS A 59 12.83 16.17 -3.75
C LYS A 59 14.23 16.20 -3.12
N GLN A 60 14.50 15.39 -2.10
CA GLN A 60 15.80 15.33 -1.43
C GLN A 60 16.85 14.61 -2.30
N GLU A 61 16.48 13.52 -2.96
CA GLU A 61 17.39 12.76 -3.82
C GLU A 61 17.84 13.56 -5.05
N CYS A 62 17.01 14.51 -5.54
CA CYS A 62 17.33 15.41 -6.66
C CYS A 62 17.84 14.71 -7.94
N LYS A 63 17.48 13.44 -8.14
CA LYS A 63 17.91 12.65 -9.30
C LYS A 63 17.40 13.27 -10.60
N PRO A 64 18.08 13.12 -11.75
CA PRO A 64 17.58 13.61 -13.03
C PRO A 64 16.10 13.20 -13.27
N GLY A 65 15.27 14.16 -13.67
CA GLY A 65 13.84 13.96 -13.86
C GLY A 65 12.97 13.98 -12.59
N TYR A 66 13.52 14.25 -11.41
CA TYR A 66 12.77 14.23 -10.14
C TYR A 66 11.55 15.17 -10.16
N LYS A 67 11.63 16.34 -10.82
CA LYS A 67 10.51 17.29 -10.91
C LYS A 67 9.27 16.68 -11.55
N ASN A 68 9.45 15.85 -12.59
CA ASN A 68 8.35 15.17 -13.26
C ASN A 68 7.77 14.07 -12.35
N ARG A 69 8.63 13.28 -11.69
CA ARG A 69 8.20 12.26 -10.72
C ARG A 69 7.45 12.87 -9.53
N VAL A 70 7.92 14.01 -9.00
CA VAL A 70 7.24 14.77 -7.95
C VAL A 70 5.86 15.26 -8.42
N ALA A 71 5.73 15.77 -9.64
CA ALA A 71 4.45 16.19 -10.18
C ALA A 71 3.47 15.02 -10.35
N GLU A 72 3.96 13.86 -10.79
CA GLU A 72 3.15 12.63 -10.87
C GLU A 72 2.70 12.17 -9.49
N LEU A 73 3.62 12.13 -8.51
CA LEU A 73 3.30 11.76 -7.13
C LEU A 73 2.28 12.72 -6.50
N GLN A 74 2.32 14.02 -6.83
CA GLN A 74 1.34 15.00 -6.37
C GLN A 74 -0.08 14.68 -6.87
N ASN A 75 -0.22 14.23 -8.12
CA ASN A 75 -1.53 13.80 -8.66
C ASN A 75 -2.04 12.53 -7.95
N VAL A 76 -1.13 11.60 -7.61
CA VAL A 76 -1.47 10.38 -6.87
C VAL A 76 -1.91 10.73 -5.45
N LEU A 77 -1.28 11.73 -4.82
CA LEU A 77 -1.64 12.24 -3.50
C LEU A 77 -3.07 12.78 -3.48
N GLU A 78 -3.42 13.63 -4.45
CA GLU A 78 -4.79 14.16 -4.58
C GLU A 78 -5.83 13.06 -4.72
N ALA A 79 -5.55 12.04 -5.54
CA ALA A 79 -6.44 10.89 -5.68
C ALA A 79 -6.57 10.08 -4.38
N ALA A 80 -5.46 9.87 -3.66
CA ALA A 80 -5.46 9.15 -2.39
C ALA A 80 -6.25 9.89 -1.31
N VAL A 81 -6.21 11.24 -1.28
CA VAL A 81 -7.00 12.06 -0.35
C VAL A 81 -8.49 11.86 -0.59
N ILE A 82 -8.93 11.89 -1.86
CA ILE A 82 -10.34 11.66 -2.23
C ILE A 82 -10.79 10.26 -1.81
N VAL A 83 -9.98 9.23 -2.10
CA VAL A 83 -10.29 7.84 -1.72
C VAL A 83 -10.41 7.71 -0.19
N ASN A 84 -9.53 8.36 0.57
CA ASN A 84 -9.57 8.34 2.04
C ASN A 84 -10.83 9.03 2.58
N LYS A 85 -11.20 10.19 2.03
CA LYS A 85 -12.46 10.89 2.39
C LYS A 85 -13.68 10.02 2.15
N VAL A 86 -13.76 9.37 0.97
CA VAL A 86 -14.86 8.44 0.63
C VAL A 86 -14.91 7.26 1.59
N ALA A 87 -13.76 6.66 1.91
CA ALA A 87 -13.68 5.53 2.84
C ALA A 87 -14.16 5.90 4.26
N LYS A 88 -13.93 7.15 4.67
CA LYS A 88 -14.40 7.70 5.95
C LYS A 88 -15.85 8.18 5.94
N GLY A 89 -16.51 8.18 4.78
CA GLY A 89 -17.87 8.71 4.61
C GLY A 89 -17.96 10.24 4.69
N GLU A 90 -16.83 10.94 4.47
CA GLU A 90 -16.80 12.40 4.46
C GLU A 90 -17.37 12.95 3.14
N PRO A 91 -18.11 14.08 3.17
CA PRO A 91 -18.63 14.68 1.96
C PRO A 91 -17.50 15.24 1.10
N LEU A 92 -17.56 14.96 -0.21
CA LEU A 92 -16.64 15.52 -1.19
C LEU A 92 -17.13 16.88 -1.66
N THR A 93 -16.20 17.77 -1.99
CA THR A 93 -16.50 19.05 -2.65
C THR A 93 -16.82 18.85 -4.13
N ASP A 94 -17.48 19.84 -4.76
CA ASP A 94 -17.83 19.80 -6.19
C ASP A 94 -16.60 19.62 -7.11
N GLN A 95 -15.43 20.10 -6.69
CA GLN A 95 -14.17 19.94 -7.43
C GLN A 95 -13.62 18.51 -7.31
N GLU A 96 -13.72 17.89 -6.14
CA GLU A 96 -13.27 16.51 -5.90
C GLU A 96 -14.18 15.50 -6.61
N HIS A 97 -15.48 15.77 -6.68
CA HIS A 97 -16.42 15.00 -7.49
C HIS A 97 -16.05 15.00 -8.98
N LYS A 98 -15.66 16.16 -9.52
CA LYS A 98 -15.17 16.26 -10.91
C LYS A 98 -13.87 15.48 -11.10
N MET A 99 -12.90 15.58 -10.19
CA MET A 99 -11.64 14.84 -10.28
C MET A 99 -11.83 13.31 -10.26
N GLY A 100 -12.71 12.79 -9.40
CA GLY A 100 -13.06 11.37 -9.38
C GLY A 100 -13.72 10.88 -10.69
N PHE A 101 -14.57 11.73 -11.29
CA PHE A 101 -15.26 11.43 -12.56
C PHE A 101 -14.33 11.51 -13.78
N PHE A 102 -13.49 12.56 -13.88
CA PHE A 102 -12.51 12.73 -14.95
C PHE A 102 -11.42 11.65 -14.92
N SER A 103 -10.97 11.21 -13.75
CA SER A 103 -10.05 10.08 -13.61
C SER A 103 -10.67 8.78 -14.13
N ARG A 104 -11.96 8.54 -13.85
CA ARG A 104 -12.71 7.36 -14.33
C ARG A 104 -12.90 7.37 -15.86
N ILE A 105 -13.23 8.53 -16.43
CA ILE A 105 -13.36 8.72 -17.88
C ILE A 105 -12.02 8.56 -18.59
N LYS A 106 -10.94 9.16 -18.07
CA LYS A 106 -9.60 9.07 -18.67
C LYS A 106 -9.07 7.64 -18.64
N LYS A 107 -9.33 6.90 -17.55
CA LYS A 107 -8.97 5.48 -17.39
C LYS A 107 -9.74 4.56 -18.35
N TRP A 108 -11.03 4.82 -18.60
CA TRP A 108 -11.84 4.09 -19.59
C TRP A 108 -11.49 4.47 -21.03
N GLY A 109 -11.28 5.76 -21.30
CA GLY A 109 -10.88 6.27 -22.62
C GLY A 109 -9.49 5.79 -23.08
N LEU A 110 -8.51 5.70 -22.16
CA LEU A 110 -7.22 5.07 -22.45
C LEU A 110 -7.33 3.57 -22.73
N LYS A 111 -8.27 2.87 -22.06
CA LYS A 111 -8.50 1.42 -22.25
C LYS A 111 -9.26 1.10 -23.54
N LEU A 112 -9.97 2.07 -24.12
CA LEU A 112 -10.78 1.94 -25.33
C LEU A 112 -10.23 2.71 -26.55
N GLY A 113 -9.05 3.33 -26.44
CA GLY A 113 -8.41 3.97 -27.59
C GLY A 113 -9.21 5.12 -28.22
N LEU A 114 -10.10 5.77 -27.48
CA LEU A 114 -10.81 6.96 -27.99
C LEU A 114 -9.91 8.18 -27.84
N GLN A 115 -9.12 8.48 -28.86
CA GLN A 115 -8.62 9.84 -29.07
C GLN A 115 -9.80 10.74 -29.43
N ILE A 116 -10.30 11.50 -28.47
CA ILE A 116 -11.19 12.62 -28.76
C ILE A 116 -10.32 13.74 -29.32
N LYS A 117 -10.28 13.84 -30.66
CA LYS A 117 -9.83 15.04 -31.37
C LYS A 117 -10.78 16.20 -31.03
N LYS A 118 -10.18 17.38 -30.83
CA LYS A 118 -10.83 18.65 -30.48
C LYS A 118 -12.02 18.99 -31.36
#